data_AF-A0A437RRJ3-F1
#
_entry.id   AF-A0A437RRJ3-F1
#
_cell.length_a   1.000
_cell.length_b   1.000
_cell.length_c   1.000
_cell.angle_alpha   90.00
_cell.angle_beta   90.00
_cell.angle_gamma   90.00
#
_symmetry.space_group_name_H-M   'P 1'
#
loop_
_entity.id
_entity.type
_entity.pdbx_description
1 polymer ?
#
loop_
_entity_poly.entity_id
_entity_poly.type
_entity_poly.pdbx_seq_one_letter_code
_entity_poly.pdbx_strand_id
1 'polypeptide(L)'
;MNTRSALHTGRKAAIAATLALGLGLATDKPAEALTIMLNFVAAPTIDRAGVASVPETFASWGFTGMSITDIRNATLAAVQNHYLGYPSFATNAQSPLPAGYELNINFEWSNGNTAPTNGDTEWYTMAIGDANPNVGFLGQACLGCVRNSAGVSSVANGTIFGSTLTDSIAGLLSLATNNQQRINLLAGTVTHEIGHGLSLVHPSGQAPNPGESLWSVMATGASPSLMPSIERTKDRDFSYAEFATLIQTVGLRQVAVIPEPGTWLLMALGLVAVGVQARRVAPARQRQAEPALA
;
A
#
# COMPACT_ATOMS: atom_id res chain seq x y z
N MET A 1 -51.61 32.36 25.24
CA MET A 1 -51.46 31.78 23.89
C MET A 1 -49.99 31.82 23.45
N ASN A 2 -49.51 30.69 22.92
CA ASN A 2 -48.30 30.46 22.10
C ASN A 2 -46.87 30.65 22.67
N THR A 3 -46.44 29.72 23.53
CA THR A 3 -45.04 29.46 23.93
C THR A 3 -44.38 28.27 23.19
N ARG A 4 -44.88 27.90 21.99
CA ARG A 4 -44.43 26.71 21.25
C ARG A 4 -43.32 26.92 20.19
N SER A 5 -42.79 28.13 20.00
CA SER A 5 -41.94 28.43 18.83
C SER A 5 -40.43 28.14 19.00
N ALA A 6 -39.84 28.38 20.18
CA ALA A 6 -38.37 28.35 20.34
C ALA A 6 -37.74 26.94 20.48
N LEU A 7 -38.52 25.92 20.85
CA LEU A 7 -38.02 24.53 20.96
C LEU A 7 -37.94 23.81 19.60
N HIS A 8 -38.58 24.36 18.56
CA HIS A 8 -38.60 23.75 17.23
C HIS A 8 -37.38 24.10 16.37
N THR A 9 -36.67 25.20 16.64
CA THR A 9 -35.49 25.62 15.86
C THR A 9 -34.22 24.84 16.27
N GLY A 10 -34.02 24.57 17.56
CA GLY A 10 -32.86 23.79 18.05
C GLY A 10 -32.87 22.31 17.61
N ARG A 11 -34.05 21.68 17.54
CA ARG A 11 -34.19 20.31 17.02
C ARG A 11 -33.90 20.21 15.52
N LYS A 12 -34.25 21.24 14.74
CA LYS A 12 -33.98 21.27 13.28
C LYS A 12 -32.49 21.43 12.98
N ALA A 13 -31.76 22.23 13.76
CA ALA A 13 -30.30 22.39 13.61
C ALA A 13 -29.53 21.11 13.99
N ALA A 14 -29.95 20.41 15.06
CA ALA A 14 -29.35 19.14 15.45
C ALA A 14 -29.58 18.03 14.42
N ILE A 15 -30.78 17.93 13.84
CA ILE A 15 -31.08 16.95 12.79
C ILE A 15 -30.32 17.26 11.49
N ALA A 16 -30.15 18.55 11.13
CA ALA A 16 -29.36 18.94 9.96
C ALA A 16 -27.86 18.60 10.12
N ALA A 17 -27.30 18.75 11.32
CA ALA A 17 -25.91 18.36 11.60
C ALA A 17 -25.72 16.83 11.56
N THR A 18 -26.67 16.05 12.07
CA THR A 18 -26.63 14.58 12.00
C THR A 18 -26.85 14.07 10.57
N LEU A 19 -27.67 14.75 9.75
CA LEU A 19 -27.88 14.39 8.35
C LEU A 19 -26.64 14.73 7.48
N ALA A 20 -25.95 15.84 7.77
CA ALA A 20 -24.70 16.20 7.11
C ALA A 20 -23.54 15.24 7.45
N LEU A 21 -23.51 14.70 8.69
CA LEU A 21 -22.57 13.65 9.10
C LEU A 21 -22.88 12.29 8.44
N GLY A 22 -24.16 12.01 8.13
CA GLY A 22 -24.57 10.78 7.44
C GLY A 22 -24.38 10.80 5.92
N LEU A 23 -24.49 11.97 5.28
CA LEU A 23 -24.34 12.14 3.83
C LEU A 23 -22.86 12.21 3.37
N GLY A 24 -21.92 12.47 4.29
CA GLY A 24 -20.48 12.39 4.04
C GLY A 24 -19.89 10.98 4.12
N LEU A 25 -20.72 9.97 4.44
CA LEU A 25 -20.38 8.54 4.39
C LEU A 25 -20.90 7.89 3.10
N ALA A 26 -21.11 8.68 2.05
CA ALA A 26 -21.10 8.12 0.70
C ALA A 26 -19.72 7.46 0.53
N THR A 27 -19.70 6.14 0.69
CA THR A 27 -18.56 5.30 0.38
C THR A 27 -18.34 5.44 -1.11
N ASP A 28 -17.61 6.47 -1.51
CA ASP A 28 -16.99 6.50 -2.82
C ASP A 28 -16.28 5.15 -2.93
N LYS A 29 -16.79 4.29 -3.83
CA LYS A 29 -16.08 3.07 -4.19
C LYS A 29 -14.65 3.54 -4.46
N PRO A 30 -13.63 3.03 -3.75
CA PRO A 30 -12.26 3.43 -4.03
C PRO A 30 -12.05 3.30 -5.54
N ALA A 31 -11.46 4.32 -6.14
CA ALA A 31 -11.20 4.32 -7.58
C ALA A 31 -10.55 2.99 -7.96
N GLU A 32 -11.03 2.35 -9.03
CA GLU A 32 -10.48 1.07 -9.49
C GLU A 32 -8.96 1.23 -9.65
N ALA A 33 -8.22 0.39 -8.94
CA ALA A 33 -6.78 0.43 -8.87
C ALA A 33 -6.19 -0.73 -9.68
N LEU A 34 -4.89 -0.62 -9.99
CA LEU A 34 -4.12 -1.75 -10.49
C LEU A 34 -3.90 -2.74 -9.34
N THR A 35 -4.26 -4.02 -9.49
CA THR A 35 -3.85 -5.04 -8.51
C THR A 35 -2.72 -5.93 -9.02
N ILE A 36 -1.68 -6.13 -8.22
CA ILE A 36 -0.66 -7.14 -8.47
C ILE A 36 -0.90 -8.33 -7.54
N MET A 37 -1.16 -9.50 -8.14
CA MET A 37 -1.32 -10.77 -7.45
C MET A 37 0.05 -11.41 -7.21
N LEU A 38 0.40 -11.62 -5.94
CA LEU A 38 1.57 -12.40 -5.53
C LEU A 38 1.16 -13.87 -5.53
N ASN A 39 1.41 -14.58 -6.63
CA ASN A 39 1.02 -15.98 -6.78
C ASN A 39 2.13 -16.90 -6.25
N PHE A 40 1.97 -17.37 -5.01
CA PHE A 40 2.78 -18.45 -4.47
C PHE A 40 2.31 -19.76 -5.11
N VAL A 41 3.02 -20.17 -6.16
CA VAL A 41 2.49 -21.13 -7.13
C VAL A 41 2.17 -22.47 -6.46
N ALA A 42 0.93 -22.96 -6.61
CA ALA A 42 0.51 -24.27 -6.10
C ALA A 42 0.52 -25.38 -7.18
N ALA A 43 0.76 -25.00 -8.43
CA ALA A 43 0.96 -25.88 -9.57
C ALA A 43 1.97 -25.23 -10.53
N PRO A 44 2.59 -25.97 -11.46
CA PRO A 44 3.49 -25.41 -12.45
C PRO A 44 2.86 -24.25 -13.23
N THR A 45 3.62 -23.16 -13.41
CA THR A 45 3.22 -21.98 -14.19
C THR A 45 4.33 -21.58 -15.14
N ILE A 46 4.01 -20.75 -16.13
CA ILE A 46 4.97 -20.16 -17.07
C ILE A 46 4.64 -18.68 -17.16
N ASP A 47 5.63 -17.82 -16.97
CA ASP A 47 5.45 -16.37 -17.16
C ASP A 47 5.54 -15.96 -18.64
N ARG A 48 5.30 -14.68 -18.90
CA ARG A 48 5.36 -14.10 -20.25
C ARG A 48 6.73 -14.28 -20.93
N ALA A 49 7.82 -14.38 -20.18
CA ALA A 49 9.16 -14.59 -20.72
C ALA A 49 9.47 -16.07 -20.98
N GLY A 50 8.55 -16.98 -20.64
CA GLY A 50 8.73 -18.42 -20.81
C GLY A 50 9.45 -19.07 -19.62
N VAL A 51 9.65 -18.36 -18.50
CA VAL A 51 10.27 -18.93 -17.30
C VAL A 51 9.22 -19.77 -16.59
N ALA A 52 9.51 -21.06 -16.43
CA ALA A 52 8.64 -21.98 -15.73
C ALA A 52 8.96 -22.00 -14.23
N SER A 53 7.91 -21.95 -13.41
CA SER A 53 7.99 -22.00 -11.95
C SER A 53 7.16 -23.16 -11.40
N VAL A 54 7.67 -23.86 -10.39
CA VAL A 54 6.99 -24.94 -9.67
C VAL A 54 6.82 -24.60 -8.18
N PRO A 55 5.93 -25.30 -7.44
CA PRO A 55 5.67 -24.99 -6.04
C PRO A 55 6.92 -25.09 -5.15
N GLU A 56 7.12 -24.09 -4.29
CA GLU A 56 8.14 -24.07 -3.22
C GLU A 56 7.48 -24.24 -1.84
N THR A 57 8.20 -24.90 -0.93
CA THR A 57 7.80 -25.17 0.45
C THR A 57 8.51 -24.28 1.48
N PHE A 58 9.55 -23.55 1.06
CA PHE A 58 10.46 -22.75 1.88
C PHE A 58 11.22 -23.57 2.94
N ALA A 59 11.24 -24.90 2.83
CA ALA A 59 11.90 -25.77 3.81
C ALA A 59 13.41 -25.51 3.90
N SER A 60 14.05 -25.22 2.76
CA SER A 60 15.47 -24.88 2.66
C SER A 60 15.83 -23.50 3.21
N TRP A 61 14.82 -22.65 3.49
CA TRP A 61 15.04 -21.25 3.84
C TRP A 61 15.47 -21.04 5.30
N GLY A 62 15.25 -22.03 6.17
CA GLY A 62 15.62 -21.96 7.57
C GLY A 62 14.79 -20.96 8.38
N PHE A 63 13.55 -20.66 7.95
CA PHE A 63 12.61 -19.90 8.76
C PHE A 63 12.32 -20.65 10.08
N THR A 64 12.42 -19.96 11.21
CA THR A 64 12.14 -20.53 12.53
C THR A 64 10.84 -19.99 13.08
N GLY A 65 9.88 -20.85 13.41
CA GLY A 65 8.60 -20.43 14.02
C GLY A 65 7.64 -19.70 13.07
N MET A 66 7.81 -19.84 11.76
CA MET A 66 6.88 -19.33 10.74
C MET A 66 6.27 -20.50 9.96
N SER A 67 4.95 -20.48 9.80
CA SER A 67 4.26 -21.33 8.82
C SER A 67 4.43 -20.77 7.41
N ILE A 68 4.10 -21.58 6.39
CA ILE A 68 4.08 -21.09 5.00
C ILE A 68 3.13 -19.90 4.82
N THR A 69 2.01 -19.89 5.55
CA THR A 69 1.04 -18.77 5.55
C THR A 69 1.66 -17.51 6.16
N ASP A 70 2.44 -17.65 7.24
CA ASP A 70 3.13 -16.50 7.85
C ASP A 70 4.17 -15.91 6.90
N ILE A 71 4.92 -16.76 6.17
CA ILE A 71 5.89 -16.31 5.16
C ILE A 71 5.19 -15.52 4.05
N ARG A 72 4.06 -16.02 3.55
CA ARG A 72 3.26 -15.37 2.50
C ARG A 72 2.70 -14.03 2.94
N ASN A 73 2.10 -13.98 4.13
CA ASN A 73 1.55 -12.76 4.70
C ASN A 73 2.65 -11.72 4.99
N ALA A 74 3.79 -12.14 5.53
CA ALA A 74 4.93 -11.26 5.79
C ALA A 74 5.53 -10.72 4.48
N THR A 75 5.62 -11.55 3.44
CA THR A 75 6.06 -11.12 2.10
C THR A 75 5.09 -10.12 1.49
N LEU A 76 3.78 -10.39 1.54
CA LEU A 76 2.76 -9.45 1.06
C LEU A 76 2.85 -8.11 1.80
N ALA A 77 2.94 -8.13 3.14
CA ALA A 77 3.04 -6.93 3.94
C ALA A 77 4.30 -6.10 3.61
N ALA A 78 5.44 -6.76 3.41
CA ALA A 78 6.67 -6.08 3.01
C ALA A 78 6.57 -5.46 1.60
N VAL A 79 6.01 -6.19 0.63
CA VAL A 79 5.76 -5.64 -0.73
C VAL A 79 4.80 -4.46 -0.65
N GLN A 80 3.69 -4.58 0.08
CA GLN A 80 2.76 -3.47 0.30
C GLN A 80 3.45 -2.26 0.95
N ASN A 81 4.34 -2.48 1.92
CA ASN A 81 5.08 -1.40 2.55
C ASN A 81 6.00 -0.65 1.56
N HIS A 82 6.71 -1.35 0.67
CA HIS A 82 7.55 -0.68 -0.34
C HIS A 82 6.76 0.22 -1.31
N TYR A 83 5.50 -0.13 -1.64
CA TYR A 83 4.68 0.63 -2.60
C TYR A 83 3.74 1.65 -1.94
N LEU A 84 3.13 1.31 -0.81
CA LEU A 84 2.08 2.08 -0.14
C LEU A 84 2.56 2.73 1.16
N GLY A 85 3.64 2.20 1.77
CA GLY A 85 4.25 2.74 2.99
C GLY A 85 5.29 3.83 2.74
N TYR A 86 5.52 4.24 1.48
CA TYR A 86 6.52 5.23 1.12
C TYR A 86 6.26 6.56 1.83
N PRO A 87 7.25 7.19 2.48
CA PRO A 87 7.03 8.42 3.23
C PRO A 87 6.59 9.54 2.30
N SER A 88 5.54 10.27 2.64
CA SER A 88 5.10 11.44 1.87
C SER A 88 5.99 12.66 2.11
N PHE A 89 5.82 13.70 1.27
CA PHE A 89 6.49 15.00 1.39
C PHE A 89 6.26 15.67 2.77
N ALA A 90 5.15 15.35 3.45
CA ALA A 90 4.89 15.86 4.81
C ALA A 90 5.86 15.27 5.85
N THR A 91 6.35 14.04 5.63
CA THR A 91 7.25 13.33 6.55
C THR A 91 8.71 13.44 6.09
N ASN A 92 8.94 13.52 4.78
CA ASN A 92 10.27 13.58 4.17
C ASN A 92 10.27 14.55 2.99
N ALA A 93 10.96 15.68 3.12
CA ALA A 93 10.97 16.75 2.12
C ALA A 93 11.60 16.35 0.77
N GLN A 94 12.31 15.22 0.70
CA GLN A 94 12.89 14.67 -0.53
C GLN A 94 11.92 13.74 -1.25
N SER A 95 10.83 13.34 -0.61
CA SER A 95 9.86 12.43 -1.20
C SER A 95 9.08 13.08 -2.36
N PRO A 96 8.92 12.39 -3.50
CA PRO A 96 8.06 12.86 -4.58
C PRO A 96 6.56 12.65 -4.29
N LEU A 97 6.20 11.89 -3.25
CA LEU A 97 4.82 11.55 -2.92
C LEU A 97 4.13 12.72 -2.20
N PRO A 98 3.07 13.34 -2.77
CA PRO A 98 2.36 14.42 -2.09
C PRO A 98 1.69 13.94 -0.78
N ALA A 99 1.53 14.86 0.17
CA ALA A 99 0.84 14.56 1.42
C ALA A 99 -0.63 14.17 1.18
N GLY A 100 -1.09 13.09 1.83
CA GLY A 100 -2.47 12.59 1.69
C GLY A 100 -2.72 11.75 0.43
N TYR A 101 -1.66 11.29 -0.23
CA TYR A 101 -1.74 10.40 -1.40
C TYR A 101 -0.93 9.12 -1.18
N GLU A 102 -1.31 8.08 -1.91
CA GLU A 102 -0.53 6.86 -2.11
C GLU A 102 -0.59 6.45 -3.60
N LEU A 103 0.23 5.49 -4.02
CA LEU A 103 0.16 4.94 -5.36
C LEU A 103 -1.20 4.28 -5.61
N ASN A 104 -1.76 4.44 -6.82
CA ASN A 104 -3.02 3.79 -7.19
C ASN A 104 -2.81 2.31 -7.59
N ILE A 105 -2.31 1.53 -6.64
CA ILE A 105 -1.97 0.11 -6.79
C ILE A 105 -2.36 -0.67 -5.52
N ASN A 106 -2.74 -1.93 -5.69
CA ASN A 106 -3.10 -2.86 -4.65
C ASN A 106 -2.31 -4.16 -4.81
N PHE A 107 -2.24 -4.92 -3.72
CA PHE A 107 -1.57 -6.21 -3.69
C PHE A 107 -2.40 -7.21 -2.90
N GLU A 108 -2.55 -8.40 -3.45
CA GLU A 108 -3.12 -9.57 -2.79
C GLU A 108 -2.20 -10.75 -3.06
N TRP A 109 -2.20 -11.77 -2.20
CA TRP A 109 -1.55 -13.03 -2.51
C TRP A 109 -2.58 -14.09 -2.90
N SER A 110 -2.18 -15.00 -3.77
CA SER A 110 -3.00 -16.14 -4.21
C SER A 110 -2.15 -17.40 -4.39
N ASN A 111 -2.81 -18.54 -4.64
CA ASN A 111 -2.19 -19.81 -4.98
C ASN A 111 -2.44 -20.21 -6.46
N GLY A 112 -2.93 -19.28 -7.27
CA GLY A 112 -3.28 -19.53 -8.66
C GLY A 112 -3.50 -18.24 -9.43
N ASN A 113 -3.73 -18.35 -10.74
CA ASN A 113 -3.98 -17.18 -11.58
C ASN A 113 -5.46 -16.80 -11.58
N THR A 114 -5.93 -16.22 -10.47
CA THR A 114 -7.32 -15.80 -10.27
C THR A 114 -7.42 -14.31 -10.09
N ALA A 115 -8.56 -13.74 -10.50
CA ALA A 115 -8.87 -12.33 -10.27
C ALA A 115 -8.82 -11.96 -8.78
N PRO A 116 -8.48 -10.70 -8.44
CA PRO A 116 -8.40 -10.24 -7.07
C PRO A 116 -9.79 -10.19 -6.42
N THR A 117 -9.80 -10.25 -5.09
CA THR A 117 -11.03 -10.26 -4.30
C THR A 117 -11.50 -8.85 -3.91
N ASN A 118 -10.63 -7.84 -4.03
CA ASN A 118 -10.92 -6.44 -3.77
C ASN A 118 -11.85 -5.76 -4.81
N GLY A 119 -12.17 -6.45 -5.91
CA GLY A 119 -13.06 -5.95 -6.96
C GLY A 119 -12.38 -5.05 -8.00
N ASP A 120 -11.05 -4.93 -7.98
CA ASP A 120 -10.30 -4.26 -9.05
C ASP A 120 -10.42 -5.03 -10.36
N THR A 121 -10.65 -4.30 -11.45
CA THR A 121 -10.87 -4.89 -12.77
C THR A 121 -9.58 -5.08 -13.54
N GLU A 122 -8.51 -4.33 -13.24
CA GLU A 122 -7.18 -4.47 -13.82
C GLU A 122 -6.23 -5.15 -12.83
N TRP A 123 -5.71 -6.33 -13.22
CA TRP A 123 -4.79 -7.10 -12.38
C TRP A 123 -3.77 -7.89 -13.18
N TYR A 124 -2.60 -8.14 -12.59
CA TYR A 124 -1.56 -8.97 -13.18
C TYR A 124 -0.87 -9.78 -12.11
N THR A 125 -0.14 -10.81 -12.50
CA THR A 125 0.39 -11.80 -11.57
C THR A 125 1.91 -11.85 -11.60
N MET A 126 2.52 -11.84 -10.42
CA MET A 126 3.91 -12.20 -10.20
C MET A 126 3.95 -13.63 -9.65
N ALA A 127 4.54 -14.57 -10.40
CA ALA A 127 4.72 -15.93 -9.91
C ALA A 127 5.86 -15.98 -8.87
N ILE A 128 5.70 -16.77 -7.82
CA ILE A 128 6.70 -16.99 -6.77
C ILE A 128 6.80 -18.49 -6.55
N GLY A 129 7.95 -19.07 -6.87
CA GLY A 129 8.20 -20.51 -6.76
C GLY A 129 9.61 -20.88 -7.24
N ASP A 130 9.92 -22.16 -7.30
CA ASP A 130 11.23 -22.63 -7.75
C ASP A 130 11.31 -22.66 -9.28
N ALA A 131 12.47 -22.33 -9.83
CA ALA A 131 12.72 -22.41 -11.26
C ALA A 131 12.72 -23.87 -11.78
N ASN A 132 12.13 -24.10 -12.95
CA ASN A 132 12.14 -25.41 -13.60
C ASN A 132 12.39 -25.33 -15.12
N PRO A 133 13.63 -25.57 -15.60
CA PRO A 133 14.82 -25.93 -14.83
C PRO A 133 15.35 -24.75 -14.00
N ASN A 134 16.25 -25.01 -13.06
CA ASN A 134 16.96 -23.95 -12.33
C ASN A 134 17.66 -22.99 -13.32
N VAL A 135 17.51 -21.70 -13.09
CA VAL A 135 18.08 -20.63 -13.92
C VAL A 135 18.92 -19.70 -13.04
N GLY A 136 20.06 -19.22 -13.55
CA GLY A 136 21.05 -18.48 -12.76
C GLY A 136 20.67 -17.04 -12.34
N PHE A 137 19.39 -16.68 -12.35
CA PHE A 137 18.89 -15.36 -11.97
C PHE A 137 17.82 -15.48 -10.87
N LEU A 138 17.66 -14.43 -10.06
CA LEU A 138 16.76 -14.46 -8.89
C LEU A 138 15.29 -14.26 -9.26
N GLY A 139 15.04 -13.67 -10.42
CA GLY A 139 13.73 -13.36 -10.95
C GLY A 139 13.84 -12.83 -12.38
N GLN A 140 12.70 -12.80 -13.06
CA GLN A 140 12.56 -12.26 -14.40
C GLN A 140 11.18 -11.63 -14.52
N ALA A 141 11.12 -10.40 -15.02
CA ALA A 141 9.88 -9.77 -15.43
C ALA A 141 10.04 -9.07 -16.77
N CYS A 142 8.93 -8.82 -17.47
CA CYS A 142 8.95 -7.94 -18.63
C CYS A 142 9.04 -6.47 -18.19
N LEU A 143 9.85 -5.68 -18.91
CA LEU A 143 10.03 -4.26 -18.63
C LEU A 143 8.85 -3.44 -19.16
N GLY A 144 8.20 -2.68 -18.28
CA GLY A 144 7.12 -1.73 -18.58
C GLY A 144 5.89 -2.36 -19.23
N CYS A 145 5.71 -3.67 -19.06
CA CYS A 145 4.70 -4.41 -19.78
C CYS A 145 3.32 -4.34 -19.11
N VAL A 146 3.28 -4.29 -17.77
CA VAL A 146 2.06 -4.10 -16.98
C VAL A 146 1.58 -2.68 -17.16
N ARG A 147 2.47 -1.70 -16.94
CA ARG A 147 2.25 -0.31 -17.33
C ARG A 147 3.58 0.33 -17.71
N ASN A 148 3.61 0.91 -18.91
CA ASN A 148 4.73 1.73 -19.34
C ASN A 148 4.70 3.13 -18.67
N SER A 149 5.66 4.00 -18.95
CA SER A 149 5.69 5.37 -18.43
C SER A 149 4.51 6.25 -18.88
N ALA A 150 3.72 5.80 -19.86
CA ALA A 150 2.48 6.45 -20.29
C ALA A 150 1.23 5.80 -19.67
N GLY A 151 1.40 4.87 -18.71
CA GLY A 151 0.31 4.14 -18.06
C GLY A 151 -0.35 3.08 -18.93
N VAL A 152 0.25 2.71 -20.06
CA VAL A 152 -0.32 1.77 -21.03
C VAL A 152 0.24 0.35 -20.81
N SER A 153 -0.66 -0.63 -20.74
CA SER A 153 -0.31 -2.05 -20.71
C SER A 153 -0.07 -2.62 -22.10
N SER A 154 0.89 -3.54 -22.21
CA SER A 154 1.18 -4.31 -23.44
C SER A 154 0.89 -5.80 -23.30
N VAL A 155 0.29 -6.20 -22.17
CA VAL A 155 -0.04 -7.58 -21.84
C VAL A 155 -1.53 -7.68 -21.53
N ALA A 156 -2.11 -8.87 -21.73
CA ALA A 156 -3.50 -9.07 -21.37
C ALA A 156 -3.69 -8.97 -19.85
N ASN A 157 -4.82 -8.44 -19.42
CA ASN A 157 -5.23 -8.49 -18.01
C ASN A 157 -5.21 -9.93 -17.48
N GLY A 158 -4.67 -10.13 -16.28
CA GLY A 158 -4.44 -11.43 -15.66
C GLY A 158 -3.20 -12.19 -16.14
N THR A 159 -2.30 -11.56 -16.90
CA THR A 159 -1.03 -12.17 -17.33
C THR A 159 -0.10 -12.38 -16.14
N ILE A 160 0.57 -13.54 -16.09
CA ILE A 160 1.77 -13.73 -15.27
C ILE A 160 2.94 -13.03 -15.97
N PHE A 161 3.25 -11.81 -15.55
CA PHE A 161 4.18 -10.93 -16.26
C PHE A 161 5.65 -11.15 -15.88
N GLY A 162 5.88 -11.90 -14.80
CA GLY A 162 7.20 -12.29 -14.35
C GLY A 162 7.13 -13.34 -13.24
N SER A 163 8.32 -13.80 -12.84
CA SER A 163 8.54 -14.79 -11.80
C SER A 163 9.66 -14.36 -10.85
N THR A 164 9.49 -14.66 -9.57
CA THR A 164 10.53 -14.64 -8.53
C THR A 164 10.89 -16.08 -8.17
N LEU A 165 12.18 -16.40 -8.21
CA LEU A 165 12.69 -17.76 -8.20
C LEU A 165 13.33 -18.12 -6.87
N THR A 166 12.61 -18.88 -6.05
CA THR A 166 12.92 -19.09 -4.64
C THR A 166 14.18 -19.93 -4.41
N ASP A 167 14.39 -20.97 -5.21
CA ASP A 167 15.61 -21.78 -5.24
C ASP A 167 16.86 -20.95 -5.53
N SER A 168 16.75 -19.97 -6.42
CA SER A 168 17.85 -19.09 -6.81
C SER A 168 18.16 -18.07 -5.71
N ILE A 169 17.13 -17.55 -5.04
CA ILE A 169 17.28 -16.70 -3.85
C ILE A 169 17.86 -17.48 -2.68
N ALA A 170 17.57 -18.78 -2.57
CA ALA A 170 18.07 -19.62 -1.49
C ALA A 170 19.61 -19.62 -1.40
N GLY A 171 20.31 -19.43 -2.53
CA GLY A 171 21.76 -19.26 -2.58
C GLY A 171 22.31 -18.03 -1.81
N LEU A 172 21.44 -17.08 -1.44
CA LEU A 172 21.80 -15.88 -0.68
C LEU A 172 21.48 -15.99 0.82
N LEU A 173 20.86 -17.09 1.27
CA LEU A 173 20.37 -17.21 2.65
C LEU A 173 21.47 -17.22 3.70
N SER A 174 22.71 -17.56 3.33
CA SER A 174 23.85 -17.46 4.24
C SER A 174 24.12 -16.02 4.70
N LEU A 175 23.54 -15.02 4.02
CA LEU A 175 23.64 -13.62 4.38
C LEU A 175 22.60 -13.21 5.45
N ALA A 176 21.51 -13.99 5.59
CA ALA A 176 20.41 -13.69 6.49
C ALA A 176 20.52 -14.49 7.80
N THR A 177 20.51 -13.78 8.92
CA THR A 177 20.66 -14.35 10.26
C THR A 177 19.34 -14.53 11.00
N ASN A 178 18.25 -13.95 10.50
CA ASN A 178 16.92 -14.01 11.11
C ASN A 178 15.80 -14.01 10.05
N ASN A 179 14.56 -14.23 10.50
CA ASN A 179 13.40 -14.29 9.61
C ASN A 179 13.12 -12.96 8.89
N GLN A 180 13.32 -11.82 9.55
CA GLN A 180 13.11 -10.51 8.92
C GLN A 180 14.02 -10.35 7.69
N GLN A 181 15.30 -10.68 7.82
CA GLN A 181 16.26 -10.61 6.72
C GLN A 181 15.92 -11.58 5.58
N ARG A 182 15.36 -12.76 5.88
CA ARG A 182 14.87 -13.70 4.86
C ARG A 182 13.64 -13.16 4.14
N ILE A 183 12.72 -12.51 4.85
CA ILE A 183 11.57 -11.83 4.25
C ILE A 183 12.05 -10.66 3.39
N ASN A 184 13.02 -9.87 3.83
CA ASN A 184 13.60 -8.78 3.04
C ASN A 184 14.22 -9.28 1.73
N LEU A 185 14.92 -10.42 1.75
CA LEU A 185 15.45 -11.05 0.54
C LEU A 185 14.34 -11.43 -0.45
N LEU A 186 13.30 -12.11 0.04
CA LEU A 186 12.18 -12.56 -0.78
C LEU A 186 11.35 -11.38 -1.30
N ALA A 187 10.81 -10.57 -0.39
CA ALA A 187 9.95 -9.43 -0.70
C ALA A 187 10.70 -8.37 -1.52
N GLY A 188 11.98 -8.13 -1.25
CA GLY A 188 12.81 -7.23 -2.04
C GLY A 188 13.04 -7.74 -3.47
N THR A 189 13.10 -9.06 -3.69
CA THR A 189 13.18 -9.63 -5.05
C THR A 189 11.83 -9.55 -5.76
N VAL A 190 10.73 -9.91 -5.07
CA VAL A 190 9.36 -9.75 -5.62
C VAL A 190 9.10 -8.30 -6.02
N THR A 191 9.42 -7.35 -5.13
CA THR A 191 9.25 -5.91 -5.36
C THR A 191 10.04 -5.44 -6.57
N HIS A 192 11.28 -5.92 -6.71
CA HIS A 192 12.16 -5.62 -7.83
C HIS A 192 11.56 -6.06 -9.18
N GLU A 193 11.07 -7.30 -9.26
CA GLU A 193 10.47 -7.82 -10.49
C GLU A 193 9.14 -7.12 -10.83
N ILE A 194 8.34 -6.77 -9.81
CA ILE A 194 7.15 -5.93 -10.02
C ILE A 194 7.57 -4.55 -10.55
N GLY A 195 8.65 -3.97 -10.02
CA GLY A 195 9.20 -2.69 -10.45
C GLY A 195 9.53 -2.69 -11.94
N HIS A 196 10.14 -3.77 -12.46
CA HIS A 196 10.33 -3.95 -13.90
C HIS A 196 9.02 -3.95 -14.67
N GLY A 197 8.00 -4.68 -14.21
CA GLY A 197 6.66 -4.64 -14.78
C GLY A 197 6.08 -3.22 -14.90
N LEU A 198 6.47 -2.33 -13.97
CA LEU A 198 6.06 -0.93 -13.83
C LEU A 198 7.09 0.07 -14.37
N SER A 199 7.94 -0.35 -15.32
CA SER A 199 8.92 0.48 -16.05
C SER A 199 10.16 0.92 -15.28
N LEU A 200 10.41 0.38 -14.10
CA LEU A 200 11.66 0.67 -13.40
C LEU A 200 12.81 -0.13 -14.01
N VAL A 201 13.97 0.51 -14.11
CA VAL A 201 15.23 -0.09 -14.59
C VAL A 201 16.24 -0.15 -13.46
N HIS A 202 17.28 -0.97 -13.62
CA HIS A 202 18.37 -0.99 -12.65
C HIS A 202 19.10 0.35 -12.60
N PRO A 203 19.36 0.91 -11.42
CA PRO A 203 20.21 2.09 -11.28
C PRO A 203 21.67 1.71 -11.55
N SER A 204 22.49 2.68 -11.96
CA SER A 204 23.93 2.48 -12.16
C SER A 204 24.75 2.48 -10.86
N GLY A 205 24.10 2.62 -9.70
CA GLY A 205 24.78 2.84 -8.43
C GLY A 205 23.80 3.02 -7.27
N GLN A 206 24.33 3.50 -6.15
CA GLN A 206 23.54 3.94 -5.01
C GLN A 206 22.61 5.11 -5.39
N ALA A 207 21.48 5.20 -4.72
CA ALA A 207 20.51 6.26 -4.94
C ALA A 207 19.82 6.62 -3.61
N PRO A 208 19.62 7.92 -3.32
CA PRO A 208 18.87 8.35 -2.14
C PRO A 208 17.48 7.71 -2.09
N ASN A 209 17.17 7.09 -0.96
CA ASN A 209 15.94 6.37 -0.69
C ASN A 209 15.66 6.40 0.83
N PRO A 210 14.43 6.14 1.27
CA PRO A 210 14.07 6.17 2.70
C PRO A 210 14.40 4.87 3.46
N GLY A 211 14.87 3.82 2.78
CA GLY A 211 15.18 2.52 3.39
C GLY A 211 16.49 2.47 4.17
N GLU A 212 16.78 1.32 4.78
CA GLU A 212 18.01 1.08 5.55
C GLU A 212 19.25 0.92 4.66
N SER A 213 19.04 0.55 3.41
CA SER A 213 20.08 0.34 2.40
C SER A 213 20.41 1.64 1.67
N LEU A 214 21.70 1.83 1.35
CA LEU A 214 22.13 2.92 0.46
C LEU A 214 21.75 2.67 -1.02
N TRP A 215 21.29 1.46 -1.31
CA TRP A 215 20.88 0.99 -2.62
C TRP A 215 19.38 0.78 -2.65
N SER A 216 18.75 1.23 -3.74
CA SER A 216 17.32 1.00 -3.90
C SER A 216 16.99 -0.48 -4.11
N VAL A 217 15.71 -0.82 -3.99
CA VAL A 217 15.21 -2.17 -4.28
C VAL A 217 15.49 -2.59 -5.73
N MET A 218 15.58 -1.63 -6.66
CA MET A 218 15.92 -1.86 -8.07
C MET A 218 17.41 -2.13 -8.32
N ALA A 219 18.29 -1.97 -7.32
CA ALA A 219 19.70 -2.30 -7.46
C ALA A 219 19.95 -3.81 -7.45
N THR A 220 20.93 -4.26 -8.23
CA THR A 220 21.34 -5.68 -8.29
C THR A 220 22.82 -5.86 -7.93
N GLY A 221 23.20 -7.09 -7.58
CA GLY A 221 24.60 -7.47 -7.38
C GLY A 221 25.41 -7.64 -8.66
N ALA A 222 24.80 -7.39 -9.82
CA ALA A 222 25.45 -7.41 -11.11
C ALA A 222 25.48 -5.99 -11.71
N SER A 223 26.18 -5.84 -12.84
CA SER A 223 26.07 -4.61 -13.64
C SER A 223 24.60 -4.36 -13.99
N PRO A 224 24.11 -3.11 -13.93
CA PRO A 224 24.88 -1.87 -13.79
C PRO A 224 25.11 -1.40 -12.34
N SER A 225 24.44 -1.95 -11.34
CA SER A 225 24.51 -1.41 -9.97
C SER A 225 25.74 -1.89 -9.21
N LEU A 226 26.09 -3.18 -9.29
CA LEU A 226 27.17 -3.80 -8.51
C LEU A 226 26.97 -3.67 -6.98
N MET A 227 25.72 -3.75 -6.53
CA MET A 227 25.35 -3.69 -5.11
C MET A 227 25.95 -4.86 -4.32
N PRO A 228 26.62 -4.64 -3.17
CA PRO A 228 27.09 -5.72 -2.32
C PRO A 228 25.95 -6.63 -1.85
N SER A 229 26.13 -7.96 -1.89
CA SER A 229 25.05 -8.91 -1.60
C SER A 229 24.43 -8.75 -0.20
N ILE A 230 25.22 -8.29 0.79
CA ILE A 230 24.72 -8.06 2.15
C ILE A 230 23.65 -6.95 2.21
N GLU A 231 23.63 -6.02 1.27
CA GLU A 231 22.59 -4.98 1.20
C GLU A 231 21.21 -5.60 0.89
N ARG A 232 21.15 -6.80 0.31
CA ARG A 232 19.89 -7.47 -0.02
C ARG A 232 19.11 -7.97 1.20
N THR A 233 19.77 -8.10 2.36
CA THR A 233 19.12 -8.55 3.60
C THR A 233 18.53 -7.39 4.41
N LYS A 234 18.90 -6.15 4.09
CA LYS A 234 18.34 -4.94 4.70
C LYS A 234 16.95 -4.64 4.15
N ASP A 235 16.21 -3.82 4.88
CA ASP A 235 15.00 -3.22 4.32
C ASP A 235 15.39 -2.22 3.22
N ARG A 236 14.98 -2.49 1.98
CA ARG A 236 15.35 -1.72 0.78
C ARG A 236 14.10 -1.09 0.21
N ASP A 237 14.16 0.22 -0.02
CA ASP A 237 13.05 0.96 -0.61
C ASP A 237 13.40 1.47 -2.01
N PHE A 238 12.42 1.97 -2.74
CA PHE A 238 12.63 2.66 -4.01
C PHE A 238 13.39 3.97 -3.79
N SER A 239 14.27 4.31 -4.73
CA SER A 239 14.83 5.66 -4.76
C SER A 239 13.76 6.70 -5.03
N TYR A 240 13.99 7.96 -4.66
CA TYR A 240 13.04 9.03 -4.94
C TYR A 240 12.73 9.17 -6.44
N ALA A 241 13.72 8.90 -7.31
CA ALA A 241 13.54 8.94 -8.76
C ALA A 241 12.72 7.75 -9.29
N GLU A 242 12.96 6.55 -8.74
CA GLU A 242 12.15 5.36 -9.05
C GLU A 242 10.70 5.56 -8.60
N PHE A 243 10.49 6.06 -7.39
CA PHE A 243 9.13 6.29 -6.88
C PHE A 243 8.40 7.37 -7.68
N ALA A 244 9.09 8.42 -8.14
CA ALA A 244 8.52 9.39 -9.07
C ALA A 244 8.10 8.75 -10.41
N THR A 245 8.85 7.75 -10.89
CA THR A 245 8.47 6.97 -12.08
C THR A 245 7.23 6.12 -11.80
N LEU A 246 7.14 5.48 -10.62
CA LEU A 246 5.94 4.75 -10.22
C LEU A 246 4.71 5.66 -10.18
N ILE A 247 4.82 6.88 -9.66
CA ILE A 247 3.74 7.88 -9.67
C ILE A 247 3.25 8.14 -11.11
N GLN A 248 4.15 8.25 -12.08
CA GLN A 248 3.79 8.43 -13.49
C GLN A 248 3.15 7.18 -14.11
N THR A 249 3.66 6.00 -13.76
CA THR A 249 3.22 4.72 -14.32
C THR A 249 1.85 4.28 -13.78
N VAL A 250 1.63 4.32 -12.46
CA VAL A 250 0.41 3.79 -11.83
C VAL A 250 -0.57 4.87 -11.42
N GLY A 251 -0.11 6.12 -11.28
CA GLY A 251 -0.91 7.23 -10.77
C GLY A 251 -1.00 7.25 -9.25
N LEU A 252 -1.73 8.24 -8.74
CA LEU A 252 -1.98 8.42 -7.32
C LEU A 252 -3.47 8.30 -7.03
N ARG A 253 -3.77 7.84 -5.82
CA ARG A 253 -5.10 7.97 -5.22
C ARG A 253 -5.00 8.73 -3.92
N GLN A 254 -6.05 9.45 -3.59
CA GLN A 254 -6.14 10.14 -2.32
C GLN A 254 -6.43 9.11 -1.23
N VAL A 255 -5.63 9.11 -0.17
CA VAL A 255 -5.96 8.35 1.04
C VAL A 255 -6.85 9.21 1.91
N ALA A 256 -7.88 8.59 2.49
CA ALA A 256 -8.66 9.25 3.51
C ALA A 256 -7.70 9.70 4.61
N VAL A 257 -7.54 11.02 4.77
CA VAL A 257 -6.77 11.57 5.89
C VAL A 257 -7.61 11.26 7.13
N ILE A 258 -7.32 10.13 7.76
CA ILE A 258 -7.92 9.80 9.05
C ILE A 258 -7.45 10.90 9.98
N PRO A 259 -8.35 11.78 10.47
CA PRO A 259 -7.93 12.86 11.36
C PRO A 259 -7.25 12.22 12.55
N GLU A 260 -6.07 12.72 12.92
CA GLU A 260 -5.35 12.19 14.07
C GLU A 260 -6.26 12.21 15.29
N PRO A 261 -6.06 11.31 16.27
CA PRO A 261 -6.83 11.33 17.52
C PRO A 261 -6.88 12.73 18.17
N GLY A 262 -5.81 13.52 18.03
CA GLY A 262 -5.75 14.92 18.46
C GLY A 262 -6.70 15.85 17.69
N THR A 263 -6.90 15.65 16.39
CA THR A 263 -7.86 16.41 15.58
C THR A 263 -9.30 16.16 16.04
N TRP A 264 -9.64 14.91 16.35
CA TRP A 264 -10.94 14.56 16.93
C TRP A 264 -11.14 15.21 18.30
N LEU A 265 -10.11 15.18 19.15
CA LEU A 265 -10.15 15.82 20.45
C LEU A 265 -10.34 17.33 20.34
N LEU A 266 -9.62 18.01 19.46
CA LEU A 266 -9.74 19.45 19.24
C LEU A 266 -11.11 19.83 18.67
N MET A 267 -11.64 19.02 17.75
CA MET A 267 -12.99 19.21 17.22
C MET A 267 -14.05 19.04 18.31
N ALA A 268 -13.93 18.02 19.15
CA ALA A 268 -14.82 17.79 20.29
C ALA A 268 -14.76 18.95 21.30
N LEU A 269 -13.56 19.44 21.61
CA LEU A 269 -13.37 20.60 22.50
C LEU A 269 -13.99 21.88 21.90
N GLY A 270 -13.82 22.11 20.60
CA GLY A 270 -14.44 23.23 19.89
C GLY A 270 -15.98 23.19 19.98
N LEU A 271 -16.59 22.01 19.77
CA LEU A 271 -18.03 21.82 19.89
C LEU A 271 -18.54 22.07 21.32
N VAL A 272 -17.79 21.62 22.35
CA VAL A 272 -18.13 21.90 23.76
C VAL A 272 -18.09 23.40 24.04
N ALA A 273 -17.05 24.10 23.57
CA ALA A 273 -16.92 25.55 23.77
C ALA A 273 -18.09 26.32 23.14
N VAL A 274 -18.48 25.98 21.91
CA VAL A 274 -19.64 26.56 21.23
C VAL A 274 -20.94 26.27 22.00
N GLY A 275 -21.11 25.04 22.49
CA GLY A 275 -22.28 24.66 23.28
C GLY A 275 -22.40 25.41 24.61
N VAL A 276 -21.28 25.65 25.30
CA VAL A 276 -21.24 26.46 26.53
C VAL A 276 -21.57 27.91 26.23
N GLN A 277 -21.03 28.48 25.16
CA GLN A 277 -21.29 29.87 24.77
C GLN A 277 -22.77 30.08 24.41
N ALA A 278 -23.36 29.16 23.65
CA ALA A 278 -24.78 29.22 23.28
C ALA A 278 -25.72 29.21 24.50
N ARG A 279 -25.36 28.49 25.58
CA ARG A 279 -26.12 28.48 26.84
C ARG A 279 -26.03 29.79 27.61
N ARG A 280 -24.91 30.51 27.53
CA ARG A 280 -24.72 31.80 28.22
C ARG A 280 -25.46 32.95 27.55
N VAL A 281 -25.68 32.86 26.24
CA VAL A 281 -26.36 33.90 25.45
C VAL A 281 -27.89 33.69 25.41
N ALA A 282 -28.40 32.54 25.85
CA ALA A 282 -29.83 32.33 25.97
C ALA A 282 -30.41 33.31 27.02
N PRO A 283 -31.27 34.28 26.62
CA PRO A 283 -31.80 35.26 27.55
C PRO A 283 -32.59 34.53 28.63
N ALA A 284 -32.31 34.89 29.90
CA ALA A 284 -33.02 34.36 31.04
C ALA A 284 -34.52 34.51 30.77
N ARG A 285 -35.22 33.37 30.68
CA ARG A 285 -36.67 33.32 30.53
C ARG A 285 -37.23 34.07 31.72
N GLN A 286 -37.63 35.33 31.53
CA GLN A 286 -38.32 36.10 32.55
C GLN A 286 -39.54 35.28 32.94
N ARG A 287 -39.52 34.74 34.16
CA ARG A 287 -40.71 34.16 34.78
C ARG A 287 -41.69 35.32 34.91
N GLN A 288 -42.65 35.41 34.00
CA GLN A 288 -43.80 36.26 34.19
C GLN A 288 -44.49 35.76 35.46
N ALA A 289 -44.45 36.60 36.50
CA ALA A 289 -45.19 36.37 37.73
C ALA A 289 -46.69 36.35 37.38
N GLU A 290 -47.33 35.25 37.71
CA GLU A 290 -48.79 35.09 37.62
C GLU A 290 -49.43 36.07 38.62
N PRO A 291 -50.38 36.93 38.19
CA PRO A 291 -51.09 37.79 39.12
C PRO A 291 -52.03 36.94 39.98
N ALA A 292 -51.97 37.15 41.30
CA ALA A 292 -52.89 36.57 42.26
C ALA A 292 -54.32 37.08 41.96
N LEU A 293 -55.22 36.14 41.68
CA LEU A 293 -56.65 36.39 41.57
C LEU A 293 -57.22 36.59 42.99
N ALA A 294 -57.92 37.72 43.17
CA ALA A 294 -58.82 37.99 44.28
C ALA A 294 -60.23 37.46 43.97
#